data_AF-W5WE03-F1
#
_entry.id   AF-W5WE03-F1
#
_cell.length_a   1.000
_cell.length_b   1.000
_cell.length_c   1.000
_cell.angle_alpha   90.00
_cell.angle_beta   90.00
_cell.angle_gamma   90.00
#
_symmetry.space_group_name_H-M   'P 1'
#
loop_
_entity.id
_entity.type
_entity.pdbx_description
1 polymer ?
#
loop_
_entity_poly.entity_id
_entity_poly.type
_entity_poly.pdbx_seq_one_letter_code
_entity_poly.pdbx_strand_id
1 'polypeptide(L)'
;MPSYRDYLRLPEDERARLDEDREDYHSALVIVRTEQMKRIHHQIHRRMRTNARQAPGARRGIVLDGPATIGKSTLVEVFAADFERHLRHRRPERFPRRGSTRPYTVDGYLVDYTPVVYLNIPSQATPKDLSMLLADYLCHPQPHQATKNEITTTVLDGIRLCGVELVVIDDVRFLDLSAR
;
A
#
# COMPACT_ATOMS: atom_id res chain seq x y z
N MET A 1 31.40 -5.10 -1.15
CA MET A 1 31.77 -5.77 0.13
C MET A 1 33.28 -5.86 0.18
N PRO A 2 33.93 -5.38 1.25
CA PRO A 2 35.39 -5.53 1.41
C PRO A 2 35.77 -7.02 1.47
N SER A 3 37.00 -7.34 1.05
CA SER A 3 37.52 -8.70 1.23
C SER A 3 37.64 -9.01 2.73
N TYR A 4 37.66 -10.28 3.11
CA TYR A 4 37.80 -10.66 4.54
C TYR A 4 39.07 -10.07 5.18
N ARG A 5 40.16 -9.98 4.41
CA ARG A 5 41.41 -9.34 4.86
C ARG A 5 41.28 -7.84 5.06
N ASP A 6 40.47 -7.16 4.27
CA ASP A 6 40.26 -5.71 4.40
C ASP A 6 39.25 -5.39 5.50
N TYR A 7 38.25 -6.25 5.72
CA TYR A 7 37.31 -6.17 6.84
C TYR A 7 38.03 -6.24 8.20
N LEU A 8 39.00 -7.15 8.35
CA LEU A 8 39.79 -7.26 9.59
C LEU A 8 40.70 -6.06 9.85
N ARG A 9 40.97 -5.24 8.84
CA ARG A 9 41.76 -4.01 8.95
C ARG A 9 40.92 -2.78 9.25
N LEU A 10 39.59 -2.90 9.22
CA LEU A 10 38.72 -1.79 9.59
C LEU A 10 38.86 -1.49 11.09
N PRO A 11 38.84 -0.21 11.47
CA PRO A 11 38.60 0.21 12.84
C PRO A 11 37.34 -0.49 13.42
N GLU A 12 37.35 -0.75 14.73
CA GLU A 12 36.31 -1.53 15.39
C GLU A 12 34.91 -0.92 15.25
N ASP A 13 34.82 0.40 15.27
CA ASP A 13 33.59 1.18 15.06
C ASP A 13 33.08 1.13 13.62
N GLU A 14 33.98 1.19 12.63
CA GLU A 14 33.62 0.98 11.21
C GLU A 14 33.20 -0.46 10.93
N ARG A 15 33.84 -1.43 11.59
CA ARG A 15 33.49 -2.84 11.48
C ARG A 15 32.10 -3.10 12.05
N ALA A 16 31.80 -2.56 13.23
CA ALA A 16 30.49 -2.67 13.86
C ALA A 16 29.38 -2.07 12.99
N ARG A 17 29.56 -0.86 12.44
CA ARG A 17 28.58 -0.26 11.51
C ARG A 17 28.39 -1.08 10.25
N LEU A 18 29.48 -1.60 9.68
CA LEU A 18 29.40 -2.46 8.49
C LEU A 18 28.66 -3.77 8.78
N ASP A 19 28.81 -4.33 9.98
CA ASP A 19 28.09 -5.53 10.40
C ASP A 19 26.61 -5.24 10.71
N GLU A 20 26.30 -4.07 11.29
CA GLU A 20 24.93 -3.59 11.50
C GLU A 20 24.21 -3.35 10.16
N ASP A 21 24.86 -2.67 9.20
CA ASP A 21 24.35 -2.49 7.83
C ASP A 21 24.14 -3.84 7.10
N ARG A 22 24.99 -4.84 7.40
CA ARG A 22 24.84 -6.20 6.87
C ARG A 22 23.67 -6.93 7.51
N GLU A 23 23.53 -6.83 8.82
CA GLU A 23 22.41 -7.40 9.54
C GLU A 23 21.09 -6.78 9.07
N ASP A 24 21.04 -5.47 8.85
CA ASP A 24 19.90 -4.78 8.25
C ASP A 24 19.65 -5.26 6.81
N TYR A 25 20.69 -5.37 5.99
CA TYR A 25 20.57 -5.86 4.62
C TYR A 25 20.12 -7.33 4.53
N HIS A 26 20.60 -8.20 5.42
CA HIS A 26 20.28 -9.62 5.46
C HIS A 26 18.95 -9.91 6.18
N SER A 27 18.57 -9.12 7.18
CA SER A 27 17.29 -9.20 7.88
C SER A 27 16.14 -8.65 7.03
N ALA A 28 16.42 -7.71 6.12
CA ALA A 28 15.42 -7.13 5.23
C ALA A 28 14.93 -8.08 4.10
N LEU A 29 15.39 -9.35 4.05
CA LEU A 29 15.07 -10.29 2.97
C LEU A 29 15.12 -9.60 1.60
N VAL A 30 16.33 -9.20 1.17
CA VAL A 30 16.57 -8.40 -0.04
C VAL A 30 15.58 -8.74 -1.15
N ILE A 31 14.63 -7.83 -1.38
CA ILE A 31 13.59 -8.03 -2.39
C ILE A 31 14.27 -7.93 -3.76
N VAL A 32 14.55 -9.09 -4.36
CA VAL A 32 15.10 -9.15 -5.71
C VAL A 32 13.99 -8.83 -6.70
N ARG A 33 14.11 -7.68 -7.38
CA ARG A 33 13.21 -7.30 -8.48
C ARG A 33 13.46 -8.18 -9.71
N THR A 34 12.83 -9.35 -9.74
CA THR A 34 12.89 -10.28 -10.87
C THR A 34 12.27 -9.69 -12.14
N GLU A 35 12.63 -10.21 -13.31
CA GLU A 35 12.00 -9.80 -14.58
C GLU A 35 10.50 -10.07 -14.59
N GLN A 36 10.06 -11.16 -13.95
CA GLN A 36 8.64 -11.47 -13.81
C GLN A 36 7.91 -10.40 -12.98
N MET A 37 8.50 -9.99 -11.86
CA MET A 37 7.95 -8.92 -11.01
C MET A 37 7.83 -7.62 -11.78
N LYS A 38 8.88 -7.20 -12.52
CA LYS A 38 8.84 -6.00 -13.36
C LYS A 38 7.72 -6.06 -14.41
N ARG A 39 7.51 -7.22 -15.06
CA ARG A 39 6.44 -7.41 -16.04
C ARG A 39 5.05 -7.27 -15.40
N ILE A 40 4.84 -7.88 -14.24
CA ILE A 40 3.56 -7.79 -13.51
C ILE A 40 3.32 -6.34 -13.08
N HIS A 41 4.30 -5.67 -12.50
CA HIS A 41 4.22 -4.25 -12.13
C HIS A 41 3.86 -3.36 -13.32
N HIS A 42 4.48 -3.60 -14.48
CA HIS A 42 4.17 -2.89 -15.72
C HIS A 42 2.70 -3.10 -16.14
N GLN A 43 2.19 -4.33 -16.06
CA GLN A 43 0.80 -4.64 -16.38
C GLN A 43 -0.18 -3.96 -15.42
N ILE A 44 0.13 -3.96 -14.11
CA ILE A 44 -0.68 -3.28 -13.10
C ILE A 44 -0.75 -1.78 -13.40
N HIS A 45 0.41 -1.14 -13.61
CA HIS A 45 0.47 0.28 -13.97
C HIS A 45 -0.33 0.60 -15.23
N ARG A 46 -0.22 -0.23 -16.28
CA ARG A 46 -0.98 -0.04 -17.54
C ARG A 46 -2.49 -0.14 -17.32
N ARG A 47 -2.93 -1.08 -16.47
CA ARG A 47 -4.35 -1.21 -16.12
C ARG A 47 -4.85 -0.02 -15.31
N MET A 48 -4.10 0.45 -14.30
CA MET A 48 -4.43 1.65 -13.55
C MET A 48 -4.57 2.88 -14.45
N ARG A 49 -3.61 3.10 -15.38
CA ARG A 49 -3.67 4.21 -16.34
C ARG A 49 -4.88 4.13 -17.27
N THR A 50 -5.27 2.91 -17.65
CA THR A 50 -6.48 2.70 -18.45
C THR A 50 -7.73 3.05 -17.63
N ASN A 51 -7.83 2.54 -16.41
CA ASN A 51 -8.96 2.81 -15.51
C ASN A 51 -9.12 4.31 -15.21
N ALA A 52 -8.01 5.05 -15.08
CA ALA A 52 -8.04 6.50 -14.84
C ALA A 52 -8.63 7.32 -16.00
N ARG A 53 -8.69 6.75 -17.21
CA ARG A 53 -9.23 7.40 -18.42
C ARG A 53 -10.59 6.85 -18.85
N GLN A 54 -11.10 5.83 -18.17
CA GLN A 54 -12.42 5.28 -18.46
C GLN A 54 -13.52 6.24 -18.01
N ALA A 55 -14.65 6.21 -18.71
CA ALA A 55 -15.86 6.93 -18.32
C ALA A 55 -16.30 6.52 -16.90
N PRO A 56 -17.05 7.38 -16.19
CA PRO A 56 -17.59 7.06 -14.87
C PRO A 56 -18.34 5.72 -14.87
N GLY A 57 -18.08 4.89 -13.87
CA GLY A 57 -18.66 3.56 -13.74
C GLY A 57 -17.72 2.54 -13.08
N ALA A 58 -18.11 1.27 -13.10
CA ALA A 58 -17.32 0.18 -12.54
C ALA A 58 -15.97 0.04 -13.25
N ARG A 59 -14.88 0.21 -12.49
CA ARG A 59 -13.50 0.03 -12.97
C ARG A 59 -13.07 -1.41 -12.82
N ARG A 60 -12.23 -1.90 -13.72
CA ARG A 60 -11.74 -3.29 -13.67
C ARG A 60 -10.68 -3.44 -12.59
N GLY A 61 -10.89 -4.38 -11.67
CA GLY A 61 -9.87 -4.83 -10.74
C GLY A 61 -8.77 -5.66 -11.41
N ILE A 62 -7.73 -5.95 -10.65
CA ILE A 62 -6.66 -6.89 -11.03
C ILE A 62 -6.62 -7.96 -9.96
N VAL A 63 -6.63 -9.22 -10.38
CA VAL A 63 -6.47 -10.37 -9.50
C VAL A 63 -5.10 -10.96 -9.76
N LEU A 64 -4.33 -11.14 -8.70
CA LEU A 64 -3.03 -11.80 -8.75
C LEU A 64 -3.14 -13.14 -8.04
N ASP A 65 -2.93 -14.21 -8.79
CA ASP A 65 -3.04 -15.57 -8.30
C ASP A 65 -1.75 -16.36 -8.55
N GLY A 66 -1.57 -17.43 -7.79
CA GLY A 66 -0.45 -18.34 -7.86
C GLY A 66 -0.30 -19.15 -6.57
N PRO A 67 0.62 -20.12 -6.52
CA PRO A 67 0.85 -20.92 -5.33
C PRO A 67 1.16 -20.08 -4.07
N ALA A 68 0.99 -20.68 -2.89
CA ALA A 68 1.48 -20.09 -1.65
C ALA A 68 3.00 -19.84 -1.73
N THR A 69 3.52 -18.93 -0.90
CA THR A 69 4.96 -18.65 -0.71
C THR A 69 5.76 -18.13 -1.90
N ILE A 70 5.15 -17.90 -3.08
CA ILE A 70 5.85 -17.32 -4.25
C ILE A 70 6.09 -15.80 -4.16
N GLY A 71 5.78 -15.18 -3.03
CA GLY A 71 5.95 -13.73 -2.84
C GLY A 71 4.89 -12.85 -3.52
N LYS A 72 3.64 -13.32 -3.64
CA LYS A 72 2.53 -12.49 -4.19
C LYS A 72 2.32 -11.21 -3.36
N SER A 73 2.21 -11.36 -2.04
CA SER A 73 2.07 -10.24 -1.10
C SER A 73 3.25 -9.27 -1.24
N THR A 74 4.47 -9.80 -1.20
CA THR A 74 5.70 -9.01 -1.40
C THR A 74 5.71 -8.28 -2.74
N LEU A 75 5.28 -8.93 -3.83
CA LEU A 75 5.19 -8.31 -5.14
C LEU A 75 4.26 -7.09 -5.12
N VAL A 76 3.10 -7.23 -4.46
CA VAL A 76 2.08 -6.18 -4.39
C VAL A 76 2.50 -5.06 -3.45
N GLU A 77 3.05 -5.38 -2.28
CA GLU A 77 3.60 -4.41 -1.33
C GLU A 77 4.68 -3.54 -1.97
N VAL A 78 5.59 -4.14 -2.73
CA VAL A 78 6.65 -3.41 -3.41
C VAL A 78 6.08 -2.54 -4.53
N PHE A 79 5.08 -3.03 -5.26
CA PHE A 79 4.37 -2.22 -6.26
C PHE A 79 3.72 -1.01 -5.60
N ALA A 80 2.99 -1.23 -4.51
CA ALA A 80 2.28 -0.20 -3.77
C ALA A 80 3.24 0.87 -3.24
N ALA A 81 4.38 0.45 -2.65
CA ALA A 81 5.42 1.35 -2.18
C ALA A 81 6.09 2.13 -3.34
N ASP A 82 6.36 1.49 -4.48
CA ASP A 82 6.91 2.16 -5.66
C ASP A 82 5.92 3.18 -6.25
N PHE A 83 4.63 2.84 -6.31
CA PHE A 83 3.56 3.73 -6.75
C PHE A 83 3.44 4.97 -5.86
N GLU A 84 3.43 4.76 -4.54
CA GLU A 84 3.36 5.83 -3.54
C GLU A 84 4.58 6.76 -3.63
N ARG A 85 5.80 6.20 -3.66
CA ARG A 85 7.04 6.98 -3.83
C ARG A 85 7.02 7.79 -5.13
N HIS A 86 6.54 7.19 -6.22
CA HIS A 86 6.40 7.90 -7.48
C HIS A 86 5.45 9.10 -7.36
N LEU A 87 4.35 8.98 -6.62
CA LEU A 87 3.46 10.10 -6.33
C LEU A 87 4.14 11.15 -5.44
N ARG A 88 4.88 10.77 -4.41
CA ARG A 88 5.66 11.73 -3.59
C ARG A 88 6.63 12.56 -4.44
N HIS A 89 7.30 11.91 -5.40
CA HIS A 89 8.21 12.62 -6.31
C HIS A 89 7.48 13.53 -7.29
N ARG A 90 6.32 13.11 -7.84
CA ARG A 90 5.60 13.88 -8.86
C ARG A 90 4.63 14.92 -8.31
N ARG A 91 4.19 14.75 -7.07
CA ARG A 91 3.17 15.57 -6.39
C ARG A 91 3.60 15.90 -4.94
N PRO A 92 4.82 16.43 -4.72
CA PRO A 92 5.32 16.69 -3.37
C PRO A 92 4.42 17.65 -2.58
N GLU A 93 3.67 18.52 -3.27
CA GLU A 93 2.68 19.43 -2.67
C GLU A 93 1.54 18.72 -1.93
N ARG A 94 1.24 17.46 -2.27
CA ARG A 94 0.24 16.64 -1.60
C ARG A 94 0.77 15.94 -0.34
N PHE A 95 2.10 15.93 -0.15
CA PHE A 95 2.75 15.28 0.98
C PHE A 95 3.50 16.30 1.84
N PRO A 96 2.78 17.23 2.49
CA PRO A 96 3.41 18.22 3.35
C PRO A 96 4.20 17.52 4.46
N ARG A 97 5.43 18.02 4.71
CA ARG A 97 6.22 17.52 5.83
C ARG A 97 5.54 17.87 7.15
N ARG A 98 5.73 17.04 8.18
CA ARG A 98 5.26 17.33 9.54
C ARG A 98 5.78 18.70 9.99
N GLY A 99 4.87 19.59 10.37
CA GLY A 99 5.19 20.99 10.72
C GLY A 99 5.22 21.98 9.54
N SER A 100 4.82 21.56 8.33
CA SER A 100 4.63 22.46 7.19
C SER A 100 3.59 23.54 7.48
N THR A 101 3.86 24.78 7.07
CA THR A 101 2.91 25.90 7.15
C THR A 101 1.82 25.84 6.07
N ARG A 102 1.95 24.91 5.11
CA ARG A 102 0.98 24.66 4.04
C ARG A 102 0.46 23.23 4.17
N PRO A 103 -0.70 23.03 4.83
CA PRO A 103 -1.34 21.73 4.87
C PRO A 103 -1.91 21.34 3.50
N TYR A 104 -2.09 20.04 3.29
CA TYR A 104 -2.89 19.55 2.17
C TYR A 104 -4.36 19.61 2.55
N THR A 105 -5.17 20.29 1.74
CA THR A 105 -6.58 20.49 2.01
C THR A 105 -7.43 20.08 0.83
N VAL A 106 -8.52 19.38 1.09
CA VAL A 106 -9.52 18.97 0.09
C VAL A 106 -10.89 19.37 0.62
N ASP A 107 -11.65 20.11 -0.18
CA ASP A 107 -13.00 20.60 0.18
C ASP A 107 -13.09 21.30 1.56
N GLY A 108 -12.02 22.03 1.94
CA GLY A 108 -11.93 22.74 3.22
C GLY A 108 -11.49 21.89 4.42
N TYR A 109 -11.28 20.58 4.23
CA TYR A 109 -10.77 19.69 5.28
C TYR A 109 -9.24 19.61 5.22
N LEU A 110 -8.61 19.53 6.39
CA LEU A 110 -7.20 19.11 6.52
C LEU A 110 -7.14 17.60 6.28
N VAL A 111 -6.34 17.16 5.31
CA VAL A 111 -6.30 15.76 4.91
C VAL A 111 -4.87 15.26 4.78
N ASP A 112 -4.62 14.06 5.30
CA ASP A 112 -3.43 13.30 4.97
C ASP A 112 -3.64 12.55 3.65
N TYR A 113 -2.98 13.01 2.60
CA TYR A 113 -3.06 12.37 1.29
C TYR A 113 -2.51 10.94 1.38
N THR A 114 -3.40 9.97 1.18
CA THR A 114 -3.15 8.54 1.38
C THR A 114 -3.52 7.81 0.08
N PRO A 115 -2.64 7.82 -0.94
CA PRO A 115 -2.98 7.32 -2.27
C PRO A 115 -3.06 5.79 -2.35
N VAL A 116 -2.56 5.09 -1.33
CA VAL A 116 -2.51 3.63 -1.25
C VAL A 116 -3.17 3.19 0.03
N VAL A 117 -4.13 2.28 -0.09
CA VAL A 117 -4.70 1.52 1.01
C VAL A 117 -4.29 0.06 0.83
N TYR A 118 -3.74 -0.55 1.86
CA TYR A 118 -3.40 -1.98 1.88
C TYR A 118 -4.17 -2.64 3.02
N LEU A 119 -4.99 -3.62 2.68
CA LEU A 119 -5.80 -4.39 3.62
C LEU A 119 -5.39 -5.84 3.57
N ASN A 120 -5.18 -6.44 4.74
CA ASN A 120 -5.09 -7.87 4.89
C ASN A 120 -6.43 -8.39 5.44
N ILE A 121 -7.06 -9.31 4.71
CA ILE A 121 -8.40 -9.80 5.06
C ILE A 121 -8.28 -10.92 6.10
N PRO A 122 -8.90 -10.77 7.28
CA PRO A 122 -8.91 -11.83 8.28
C PRO A 122 -9.72 -13.04 7.76
N SER A 123 -9.46 -14.21 8.34
CA SER A 123 -10.20 -15.42 7.99
C SER A 123 -11.72 -15.23 8.17
N GLN A 124 -12.51 -15.65 7.18
CA GLN A 124 -13.98 -15.59 7.19
C GLN A 124 -14.57 -14.17 7.26
N ALA A 125 -13.90 -13.18 6.65
CA ALA A 125 -14.43 -11.82 6.59
C ALA A 125 -15.68 -11.74 5.69
N THR A 126 -16.67 -10.98 6.15
CA THR A 126 -17.86 -10.61 5.35
C THR A 126 -17.61 -9.33 4.55
N PRO A 127 -18.47 -8.98 3.56
CA PRO A 127 -18.39 -7.69 2.87
C PRO A 127 -18.57 -6.49 3.81
N LYS A 128 -19.28 -6.67 4.93
CA LYS A 128 -19.41 -5.63 5.96
C LYS A 128 -18.07 -5.43 6.67
N ASP A 129 -17.37 -6.51 7.00
CA ASP A 129 -16.05 -6.44 7.64
C ASP A 129 -15.03 -5.74 6.75
N LEU A 130 -15.06 -5.99 5.43
CA LEU A 130 -14.24 -5.24 4.48
C LEU A 130 -14.51 -3.73 4.53
N SER A 131 -15.78 -3.35 4.64
CA SER A 131 -16.17 -1.93 4.74
C SER A 131 -15.71 -1.31 6.06
N MET A 132 -15.76 -2.07 7.16
CA MET A 132 -15.23 -1.65 8.46
C MET A 132 -13.70 -1.52 8.45
N LEU A 133 -12.98 -2.48 7.88
CA LEU A 133 -11.52 -2.42 7.72
C LEU A 133 -11.09 -1.20 6.90
N LEU A 134 -11.84 -0.84 5.86
CA LEU A 134 -11.60 0.39 5.10
C LEU A 134 -11.84 1.65 5.95
N ALA A 135 -12.93 1.67 6.73
CA ALA A 135 -13.23 2.79 7.61
C ALA A 135 -12.14 2.98 8.68
N ASP A 136 -11.71 1.89 9.30
CA ASP A 136 -10.66 1.88 10.32
C ASP A 136 -9.31 2.33 9.74
N TYR A 137 -8.95 1.84 8.54
CA TYR A 137 -7.73 2.26 7.85
C TYR A 137 -7.71 3.77 7.57
N LEU A 138 -8.86 4.35 7.24
CA LEU A 138 -9.03 5.78 6.98
C LEU A 138 -9.27 6.60 8.25
N CYS A 139 -9.12 5.98 9.43
CA CYS A 139 -9.33 6.59 10.74
C CYS A 139 -10.72 7.23 10.91
N HIS A 140 -11.74 6.69 10.25
CA HIS A 140 -13.09 7.22 10.36
C HIS A 140 -13.84 6.56 11.52
N PRO A 141 -14.21 7.29 12.58
CA PRO A 141 -14.98 6.71 13.68
C PRO A 141 -16.34 6.23 13.15
N GLN A 142 -16.68 4.98 13.42
CA GLN A 142 -17.98 4.40 13.04
C GLN A 142 -18.90 4.32 14.26
N PRO A 143 -20.15 4.81 14.16
CA PRO A 143 -21.16 4.55 15.18
C PRO A 143 -21.38 3.05 15.36
N HIS A 144 -21.54 2.60 16.61
CA HIS A 144 -21.75 1.18 16.96
C HIS A 144 -22.99 0.55 16.27
N GLN A 145 -23.91 1.36 15.76
CA GLN A 145 -25.13 0.92 15.06
C GLN A 145 -25.20 1.36 13.59
N ALA A 146 -24.07 1.76 12.99
CA ALA A 146 -24.06 2.20 11.60
C ALA A 146 -24.53 1.08 10.65
N THR A 147 -25.46 1.43 9.77
CA THR A 147 -25.95 0.57 8.71
C THR A 147 -24.88 0.36 7.64
N LYS A 148 -24.99 -0.72 6.85
CA LYS A 148 -24.07 -1.01 5.74
C LYS A 148 -23.95 0.16 4.74
N ASN A 149 -25.07 0.85 4.47
CA ASN A 149 -25.09 2.00 3.56
C ASN A 149 -24.39 3.22 4.15
N GLU A 150 -24.56 3.49 5.44
CA GLU A 150 -23.88 4.60 6.12
C GLU A 150 -22.36 4.35 6.14
N ILE A 151 -21.92 3.14 6.49
CA ILE A 151 -20.51 2.75 6.46
C ILE A 151 -19.96 2.92 5.05
N THR A 152 -20.66 2.39 4.04
CA THR A 152 -20.22 2.48 2.64
C THR A 152 -20.08 3.92 2.18
N THR A 153 -21.07 4.77 2.45
CA THR A 153 -21.04 6.19 2.06
C THR A 153 -19.86 6.89 2.71
N THR A 154 -19.70 6.68 4.01
CA THR A 154 -18.60 7.25 4.81
C THR A 154 -17.23 6.82 4.29
N VAL A 155 -17.07 5.55 3.97
CA VAL A 155 -15.83 5.00 3.40
C VAL A 155 -15.55 5.61 2.03
N LEU A 156 -16.56 5.72 1.16
CA LEU A 156 -16.38 6.31 -0.18
C LEU A 156 -15.98 7.79 -0.09
N ASP A 157 -16.56 8.54 0.85
CA ASP A 157 -16.16 9.92 1.11
C ASP A 157 -14.73 10.00 1.66
N GLY A 158 -14.35 9.13 2.58
CA GLY A 158 -12.98 9.03 3.10
C GLY A 158 -11.95 8.72 2.01
N ILE A 159 -12.24 7.73 1.16
CA ILE A 159 -11.41 7.35 -0.01
C ILE A 159 -11.23 8.54 -0.94
N ARG A 160 -12.31 9.30 -1.21
CA ARG A 160 -12.28 10.48 -2.07
C ARG A 160 -11.45 11.61 -1.46
N LEU A 161 -11.69 11.94 -0.19
CA LEU A 161 -11.01 13.02 0.52
C LEU A 161 -9.51 12.74 0.64
N CYS A 162 -9.15 11.54 1.07
CA CYS A 162 -7.75 11.10 1.22
C CYS A 162 -7.03 10.95 -0.12
N GLY A 163 -7.76 11.00 -1.24
CA GLY A 163 -7.19 10.89 -2.57
C GLY A 163 -6.63 9.50 -2.87
N VAL A 164 -7.30 8.46 -2.37
CA VAL A 164 -6.92 7.06 -2.60
C VAL A 164 -6.99 6.74 -4.10
N GLU A 165 -5.90 6.21 -4.66
CA GLU A 165 -5.77 5.84 -6.07
C GLU A 165 -5.58 4.33 -6.27
N LEU A 166 -5.10 3.63 -5.24
CA LEU A 166 -4.86 2.19 -5.22
C LEU A 166 -5.40 1.60 -3.92
N VAL A 167 -6.30 0.62 -4.04
CA VAL A 167 -6.70 -0.25 -2.92
C VAL A 167 -6.19 -1.65 -3.21
N VAL A 168 -5.37 -2.16 -2.30
CA VAL A 168 -4.87 -3.53 -2.29
C VAL A 168 -5.63 -4.32 -1.25
N ILE A 169 -6.15 -5.47 -1.66
CA ILE A 169 -6.79 -6.44 -0.79
C ILE A 169 -5.98 -7.72 -0.88
N ASP A 170 -5.20 -8.01 0.16
CA ASP A 170 -4.45 -9.24 0.27
C ASP A 170 -5.32 -10.36 0.87
N ASP A 171 -4.99 -11.60 0.51
CA ASP A 171 -5.70 -12.78 0.98
C ASP A 171 -7.23 -12.75 0.76
N VAL A 172 -7.66 -12.15 -0.36
CA VAL A 172 -9.08 -12.00 -0.75
C VAL A 172 -9.87 -13.32 -0.80
N ARG A 173 -9.18 -14.46 -0.90
CA ARG A 173 -9.75 -15.80 -0.78
C ARG A 173 -10.48 -16.06 0.55
N PHE A 174 -10.19 -15.29 1.60
CA PHE A 174 -10.89 -15.37 2.88
C PHE A 174 -12.19 -14.56 2.95
N LEU A 175 -12.50 -13.78 1.90
CA LEU A 175 -13.73 -13.01 1.82
C LEU A 175 -14.90 -13.92 1.41
N ASP A 176 -15.88 -14.06 2.29
CA ASP A 176 -17.11 -14.79 1.98
C ASP A 176 -18.12 -13.86 1.31
N LEU A 177 -18.22 -13.97 -0.02
CA LEU A 177 -19.17 -13.21 -0.83
C LEU A 177 -20.58 -13.81 -0.84
N SER A 178 -20.82 -14.94 -0.16
CA SER A 178 -22.13 -15.57 -0.06
C SER A 178 -23.03 -14.92 1.00
N ALA A 179 -22.45 -14.15 1.92
CA ALA A 179 -23.15 -13.34 2.90
C ALA A 179 -23.97 -12.23 2.20
N ARG A 180 -25.27 -12.49 2.02
CA ARG A 180 -26.27 -11.55 1.49
C ARG A 180 -26.63 -10.47 2.50
#